data_AF-A0A1G7WU13-F1
#
_entry.id   AF-A0A1G7WU13-F1
#
_cell.length_a   1.000
_cell.length_b   1.000
_cell.length_c   1.000
_cell.angle_alpha   90.00
_cell.angle_beta   90.00
_cell.angle_gamma   90.00
#
_symmetry.space_group_name_H-M   'P 1'
#
loop_
_entity.id
_entity.type
_entity.pdbx_description
1 polymer ?
#
loop_
_entity_poly.entity_id
_entity_poly.type
_entity_poly.pdbx_seq_one_letter_code
_entity_poly.pdbx_strand_id
1 'polypeptide(L)' 'MRQSIILFAVLVQLAACTPGDPADALPPVTAENCEPAAIAKIKDRKERNQFEDLCVRRYSFRPSPPRGW' A
#
# COMPACT_ATOMS: atom_id res chain seq x y z
N MET A 1 27.55 6.09 -35.46
CA MET A 1 27.61 5.22 -34.26
C MET A 1 27.42 5.98 -32.95
N ARG A 2 28.19 7.04 -32.66
CA ARG A 2 28.08 7.80 -31.39
C ARG A 2 26.69 8.40 -31.14
N GLN A 3 26.05 8.94 -32.17
CA GLN A 3 24.72 9.56 -32.09
C GLN A 3 23.59 8.54 -31.84
N SER A 4 23.73 7.33 -32.39
CA SER A 4 22.81 6.21 -32.19
C SER A 4 22.82 5.71 -30.74
N ILE A 5 23.98 5.74 -30.07
CA ILE A 5 24.13 5.36 -28.66
C ILE A 5 23.46 6.38 -27.73
N ILE A 6 23.59 7.67 -28.05
CA ILE A 6 22.97 8.75 -27.26
C ILE A 6 21.45 8.68 -27.34
N LEU A 7 20.91 8.47 -28.54
CA LEU A 7 19.46 8.29 -28.74
C LEU A 7 18.92 7.09 -27.97
N PHE A 8 19.64 5.97 -27.96
CA PHE A 8 19.23 4.77 -27.24
C PHE A 8 19.24 4.98 -25.71
N ALA A 9 20.25 5.67 -25.18
CA ALA A 9 20.36 5.97 -23.75
C ALA A 9 19.21 6.88 -23.26
N VAL A 10 18.80 7.86 -24.06
CA VAL A 10 17.68 8.75 -23.73
C VAL A 10 16.35 7.99 -23.72
N LEU A 11 16.13 7.07 -24.66
CA LEU A 11 14.91 6.27 -24.73
C LEU A 11 14.77 5.30 -23.54
N VAL A 12 15.86 4.69 -23.08
CA VAL A 12 15.84 3.81 -21.89
C VAL A 12 15.50 4.58 -20.61
N GLN A 13 15.99 5.81 -20.47
CA GLN A 13 15.66 6.66 -19.32
C GLN A 13 14.19 7.09 -19.31
N LEU A 14 13.59 7.30 -20.48
CA LEU A 14 12.17 7.67 -20.61
C LEU A 14 11.23 6.49 -20.27
N ALA A 15 11.63 5.25 -20.53
CA ALA A 15 10.85 4.06 -20.17
C ALA A 15 10.73 3.88 -18.65
N ALA A 16 11.75 4.32 -17.88
CA ALA A 16 11.74 4.30 -16.42
C ALA A 16 10.86 5.40 -15.79
N CYS A 17 10.42 6.40 -16.57
CA CYS A 17 9.50 7.46 -16.16
C CYS A 17 8.04 7.20 -16.57
N THR A 18 7.71 5.96 -16.93
CA THR A 18 6.30 5.59 -17.08
C THR A 18 5.65 5.57 -15.68
N PRO A 19 4.49 6.19 -15.49
CA PRO A 19 3.75 6.03 -14.24
C PRO A 19 3.55 4.54 -14.05
N GLY A 20 3.96 4.01 -12.89
CA GLY A 20 3.65 2.63 -12.53
C GLY A 20 2.15 2.39 -12.66
N ASP A 21 1.77 1.13 -12.90
CA ASP A 21 0.37 0.73 -13.00
C ASP A 21 -0.45 1.43 -11.91
N PRO A 22 -1.65 1.97 -12.23
CA PRO A 22 -2.47 2.64 -11.24
C PRO A 22 -2.63 1.68 -10.06
N ALA A 23 -2.07 2.07 -8.91
CA ALA A 23 -2.11 1.26 -7.70
C ALA A 23 -3.56 0.84 -7.47
N ASP A 24 -3.81 -0.47 -7.39
CA ASP A 24 -5.12 -1.00 -7.07
C ASP A 24 -5.59 -0.29 -5.80
N ALA A 25 -6.71 0.44 -5.89
CA ALA A 25 -7.21 1.20 -4.76
C ALA A 25 -7.38 0.27 -3.56
N LEU A 26 -6.78 0.64 -2.42
CA LEU A 26 -6.91 -0.10 -1.17
C LEU A 26 -8.39 -0.33 -0.84
N PRO A 27 -8.77 -1.52 -0.33
CA PRO A 27 -10.15 -1.82 0.00
C PRO A 27 -10.67 -0.88 1.12
N PRO A 28 -12.00 -0.75 1.30
CA PRO A 28 -12.54 0.02 2.41
C PRO A 28 -12.25 -0.65 3.75
N VAL A 29 -12.02 0.15 4.81
CA VAL A 29 -11.70 -0.35 6.17
C VAL A 29 -12.99 -0.82 6.87
N THR A 30 -13.44 -2.04 6.57
CA THR A 30 -14.61 -2.69 7.19
C THR A 30 -14.18 -3.84 8.11
N ALA A 31 -15.11 -4.48 8.83
CA ALA A 31 -14.76 -5.63 9.67
C ALA A 31 -14.26 -6.78 8.80
N GLU A 32 -14.94 -7.03 7.70
CA GLU A 32 -14.68 -8.12 6.76
C GLU A 32 -13.32 -7.97 6.06
N ASN A 33 -12.96 -6.73 5.70
CA ASN A 33 -11.68 -6.45 5.04
C ASN A 33 -10.51 -6.42 6.03
N CYS A 34 -10.77 -6.21 7.32
CA CYS A 34 -9.75 -6.27 8.37
C CYS A 34 -9.45 -7.70 8.86
N GLU A 35 -10.11 -8.71 8.30
CA GLU A 35 -9.77 -10.11 8.56
C GLU A 35 -8.42 -10.48 7.93
N PRO A 36 -7.59 -11.32 8.59
CA PRO A 36 -6.26 -11.68 8.08
C PRO A 36 -6.28 -12.24 6.65
N ALA A 37 -7.32 -13.00 6.31
CA ALA A 37 -7.50 -13.58 4.97
C ALA A 37 -7.79 -12.53 3.88
N ALA A 38 -8.40 -11.40 4.22
CA ALA A 38 -8.65 -10.30 3.29
C ALA A 38 -7.40 -9.45 3.11
N ILE A 39 -6.71 -9.14 4.21
CA ILE A 39 -5.44 -8.39 4.22
C ILE A 39 -4.35 -9.12 3.42
N ALA A 40 -4.28 -10.45 3.51
CA ALA A 40 -3.34 -11.27 2.75
C ALA A 40 -3.51 -11.18 1.23
N LYS A 41 -4.66 -10.69 0.72
CA LYS A 41 -4.89 -10.47 -0.71
C LYS A 41 -4.20 -9.21 -1.24
N ILE A 42 -3.78 -8.29 -0.36
CA ILE A 42 -3.02 -7.09 -0.73
C ILE A 42 -1.59 -7.52 -1.06
N LYS A 43 -1.24 -7.43 -2.35
CA LYS A 43 0.02 -7.94 -2.90
C LYS A 43 1.21 -7.08 -2.49
N ASP A 44 1.08 -5.76 -2.63
CA ASP A 44 2.13 -4.84 -2.24
C ASP A 44 2.27 -4.81 -0.72
N ARG A 45 3.51 -5.00 -0.26
CA ARG A 45 3.81 -5.09 1.18
C ARG A 45 3.58 -3.75 1.88
N LYS A 46 3.93 -2.63 1.24
CA LYS A 46 3.80 -1.30 1.84
C LYS A 46 2.33 -0.96 2.01
N GLU A 47 1.52 -1.21 0.99
CA GLU A 47 0.07 -1.05 1.01
C GLU A 47 -0.58 -1.96 2.05
N ARG A 48 -0.16 -3.24 2.13
CA ARG A 48 -0.68 -4.17 3.13
C ARG A 48 -0.41 -3.69 4.56
N ASN A 49 0.82 -3.28 4.85
CA ASN A 49 1.19 -2.77 6.17
C ASN A 49 0.40 -1.49 6.52
N GLN A 50 0.27 -0.57 5.55
CA GLN A 50 -0.52 0.65 5.74
C GLN A 50 -1.99 0.32 6.02
N PHE A 51 -2.55 -0.71 5.36
CA PHE A 51 -3.91 -1.15 5.57
C PHE A 51 -4.12 -1.83 6.94
N GLU A 52 -3.15 -2.65 7.39
CA GLU A 52 -3.13 -3.23 8.74
C GLU A 52 -3.20 -2.15 9.83
N ASP A 53 -2.40 -1.08 9.70
CA ASP A 53 -2.41 0.05 10.63
C ASP A 53 -3.79 0.74 10.70
N LEU A 54 -4.46 0.89 9.56
CA LEU A 54 -5.81 1.45 9.51
C LEU A 54 -6.83 0.55 10.22
N CYS A 55 -6.72 -0.77 10.06
CA CYS A 55 -7.57 -1.75 10.73
C CYS A 55 -7.40 -1.73 12.25
N VAL A 56 -6.17 -1.58 12.76
CA VAL A 56 -5.92 -1.41 14.21
C VAL A 56 -6.59 -0.14 14.74
N ARG A 57 -6.49 0.97 14.00
CA ARG A 57 -7.08 2.26 14.39
C ARG A 57 -8.61 2.29 14.29
N ARG A 58 -9.22 1.39 13.50
CA ARG A 58 -10.68 1.25 13.41
C ARG A 58 -11.30 0.83 14.74
N TYR A 59 -10.58 0.09 15.57
CA TYR A 59 -11.08 -0.28 16.90
C TYR A 59 -11.24 0.98 17.74
N SER A 60 -12.48 1.25 18.13
CA SER A 60 -12.81 2.33 19.05
C SER A 60 -12.13 2.09 20.39
N PHE A 61 -11.62 3.17 20.99
CA PHE A 61 -11.03 3.16 22.32
C PHE A 61 -11.98 2.47 23.31
N ARG A 62 -11.53 1.35 23.90
CA ARG A 62 -12.20 0.68 25.01
C ARG A 62 -11.45 1.00 26.30
N PRO A 63 -11.94 1.94 27.12
CA PRO A 63 -11.31 2.20 28.41
C PRO A 63 -11.33 0.94 29.27
N SER A 64 -10.24 0.70 30.01
CA SER A 64 -10.24 -0.31 31.06
C SER A 64 -11.28 0.05 32.12
N PRO A 65 -11.84 -0.93 32.84
CA PRO A 65 -12.65 -0.65 34.02
C PRO A 65 -11.91 0.32 34.97
N PRO A 66 -12.60 1.27 35.61
CA PRO A 66 -11.98 2.17 36.58
C PRO A 66 -11.36 1.34 37.71
N ARG A 67 -10.12 1.68 38.11
CA ARG A 67 -9.49 1.05 39.28
C ARG A 67 -10.26 1.48 40.52
N GLY A 68 -10.74 0.51 41.30
CA GLY A 68 -11.17 0.72 42.68
C GLY A 68 -9.92 0.79 43.56
N TRP A 69 -9.50 2.01 43.88
CA TRP A 69 -8.56 2.28 44.96
C TRP A 69 -9.33 2.83 46.15
#